data_AF-A0A8S3BPU1-F1
#
_entry.id   AF-A0A8S3BPU1-F1
#
_cell.length_a   1.000
_cell.length_b   1.000
_cell.length_c   1.000
_cell.angle_alpha   90.00
_cell.angle_beta   90.00
_cell.angle_gamma   90.00
#
_symmetry.space_group_name_H-M   'P 1'
#
loop_
_entity.id
_entity.type
_entity.pdbx_description
1 polymer ?
#
loop_
_entity_poly.entity_id
_entity_poly.type
_entity_poly.pdbx_seq_one_letter_code
_entity_poly.pdbx_strand_id
1 'polypeptide(L)' 'VRVFDFETRTQLRHFKEHQGSPVHCTHFSRDKTYIFTGSDDRTVRVLDLATEKQLSKFDHVHTDYVRALTPGSATNPHLL' A
#
# COMPACT_ATOMS: atom_id res chain seq x y z
N VAL A 1 -0.75 3.53 -7.86
CA VAL A 1 -1.19 4.26 -6.66
C VAL A 1 -0.63 5.67 -6.69
N ARG A 2 -1.45 6.69 -6.47
CA ARG A 2 -1.02 8.09 -6.46
C ARG A 2 -1.33 8.71 -5.11
N VAL A 3 -0.44 9.59 -4.66
CA VAL A 3 -0.60 10.32 -3.40
C VAL A 3 -0.74 11.78 -3.75
N PHE A 4 -1.73 12.43 -3.15
CA PHE A 4 -2.05 13.81 -3.41
C PHE A 4 -1.98 14.61 -2.13
N ASP A 5 -1.50 15.83 -2.26
CA ASP A 5 -1.70 16.86 -1.26
C ASP A 5 -3.08 17.46 -1.47
N PHE A 6 -3.92 17.42 -0.43
CA PHE A 6 -5.31 17.85 -0.56
C PHE A 6 -5.44 19.38 -0.64
N GLU A 7 -4.58 20.11 0.08
CA GLU A 7 -4.66 21.57 0.18
C GLU A 7 -4.24 22.23 -1.14
N THR A 8 -3.10 21.80 -1.67
CA THR A 8 -2.52 22.30 -2.93
C THR A 8 -3.09 21.63 -4.17
N ARG A 9 -3.83 20.52 -4.00
CA ARG A 9 -4.38 19.69 -5.08
C ARG A 9 -3.31 19.15 -6.04
N THR A 10 -2.09 18.98 -5.55
CA THR A 10 -0.97 18.50 -6.35
C THR A 10 -0.72 17.02 -6.12
N GLN A 11 -0.23 16.33 -7.16
CA GLN A 11 0.22 14.96 -7.03
C GLN A 11 1.62 14.96 -6.41
N LEU A 12 1.75 14.36 -5.22
CA LEU A 12 3.04 14.23 -4.52
C LEU A 12 3.83 13.03 -5.03
N ARG A 13 3.18 11.88 -5.22
CA ARG A 13 3.84 10.60 -5.52
C ARG A 13 3.06 9.75 -6.50
N HIS A 14 3.75 8.88 -7.23
CA HIS A 14 3.13 7.94 -8.16
C HIS A 14 3.87 6.59 -8.22
N PHE A 15 3.23 5.57 -7.65
CA PHE A 15 3.72 4.19 -7.64
C PHE A 15 3.05 3.35 -8.73
N LYS A 16 3.86 2.63 -9.51
CA LYS A 16 3.41 1.78 -10.64
C LYS A 16 3.63 0.28 -10.40
N GLU A 17 3.86 -0.09 -9.15
CA GLU A 17 4.30 -1.42 -8.73
C GLU A 17 3.34 -2.56 -9.15
N HIS A 18 2.03 -2.33 -9.10
CA HIS A 18 1.01 -3.34 -9.46
C HIS A 18 0.83 -3.56 -10.99
N GLN A 19 1.76 -3.13 -11.84
CA GLN A 19 1.86 -3.48 -13.29
C GLN A 19 0.54 -3.53 -14.09
N GLY A 20 -0.41 -2.64 -13.80
CA GLY A 20 -1.71 -2.58 -14.50
C GLY A 20 -2.82 -3.46 -13.90
N SER A 21 -2.52 -4.28 -12.91
CA SER A 21 -3.53 -4.99 -12.12
C SER A 21 -4.32 -4.00 -11.24
N PRO A 22 -5.65 -4.18 -11.11
CA PRO A 22 -6.47 -3.36 -10.22
C PRO A 22 -5.98 -3.41 -8.76
N VAL A 23 -5.98 -2.25 -8.10
CA VAL A 23 -5.68 -2.10 -6.67
C VAL A 23 -7.00 -1.84 -5.96
N HIS A 24 -7.38 -2.71 -5.02
CA HIS A 24 -8.69 -2.67 -4.36
C HIS A 24 -8.66 -2.01 -3.00
N CYS A 25 -7.50 -2.04 -2.32
CA CYS A 25 -7.36 -1.48 -1.00
C CYS A 25 -6.00 -0.79 -0.84
N THR A 26 -6.02 0.34 -0.13
CA THR A 26 -4.83 1.10 0.23
C THR A 26 -4.97 1.69 1.63
N HIS A 27 -3.94 1.60 2.47
CA HIS A 27 -3.93 2.19 3.81
C HIS A 27 -2.60 2.88 4.08
N PHE A 28 -2.63 4.04 4.74
CA PHE A 28 -1.43 4.63 5.30
C PHE A 28 -1.04 3.91 6.60
N SER A 29 0.26 3.84 6.88
CA SER A 29 0.73 3.59 8.23
C SER A 29 0.33 4.73 9.17
N ARG A 30 0.31 4.45 10.47
CA ARG A 30 -0.10 5.44 11.50
C ARG A 30 0.74 6.72 11.48
N ASP A 31 2.03 6.58 11.20
CA ASP A 31 2.99 7.66 11.07
C ASP A 31 3.04 8.30 9.68
N LYS A 32 2.23 7.78 8.72
CA LYS A 32 2.18 8.22 7.32
C LYS A 32 3.53 8.15 6.59
N THR A 33 4.39 7.22 6.99
CA THR A 33 5.66 6.95 6.31
C THR A 33 5.48 5.91 5.19
N TYR A 34 4.52 4.99 5.36
CA TYR A 34 4.28 3.87 4.46
C TYR A 34 2.86 3.83 3.92
N ILE A 35 2.69 3.18 2.78
CA ILE A 35 1.40 2.80 2.21
C ILE A 35 1.37 1.29 2.01
N PHE A 36 0.33 0.67 2.54
CA PHE A 36 -0.03 -0.72 2.28
C PHE A 36 -1.01 -0.78 1.10
N THR A 37 -0.78 -1.68 0.15
CA THR A 37 -1.62 -1.83 -1.04
C THR A 37 -1.94 -3.29 -1.32
N GLY A 38 -3.19 -3.59 -1.69
CA GLY A 38 -3.63 -4.94 -2.09
C GLY A 38 -4.26 -4.93 -3.48
N SER A 39 -3.94 -5.94 -4.30
CA SER A 39 -4.28 -5.97 -5.72
C SER A 39 -4.72 -7.35 -6.22
N ASP A 40 -5.36 -7.36 -7.40
CA ASP A 40 -5.65 -8.55 -8.19
C ASP A 40 -4.38 -9.24 -8.72
N ASP A 41 -3.19 -8.62 -8.63
CA ASP A 41 -1.92 -9.33 -8.85
C ASP A 41 -1.61 -10.36 -7.75
N ARG A 42 -2.51 -10.52 -6.76
CA ARG A 42 -2.44 -11.42 -5.59
C ARG A 42 -1.34 -11.04 -4.61
N THR A 43 -0.85 -9.81 -4.70
CA THR A 43 0.20 -9.30 -3.81
C THR A 43 -0.33 -8.24 -2.86
N VAL A 44 0.26 -8.23 -1.66
CA VAL A 44 0.26 -7.06 -0.78
C VAL A 44 1.62 -6.39 -0.89
N ARG A 45 1.66 -5.07 -1.01
CA ARG A 45 2.92 -4.31 -1.09
C ARG A 45 2.98 -3.22 -0.03
N VAL A 46 4.20 -2.95 0.43
CA VAL A 46 4.52 -1.86 1.35
C VAL A 46 5.38 -0.86 0.58
N LEU A 47 4.91 0.37 0.49
CA LEU A 47 5.51 1.43 -0.28
C LEU A 47 6.01 2.53 0.66
N ASP A 48 7.27 2.94 0.51
CA ASP A 48 7.87 4.05 1.23
C ASP A 48 7.56 5.38 0.52
N LEU A 49 6.95 6.31 1.25
CA LEU A 49 6.60 7.64 0.74
C LEU A 49 7.80 8.56 0.57
N ALA A 50 8.81 8.43 1.44
CA ALA A 50 10.00 9.26 1.42
C ALA A 50 10.91 8.85 0.26
N THR A 51 11.13 7.55 0.07
CA THR A 51 12.06 7.06 -0.97
C THR A 51 11.38 6.75 -2.30
N GLU A 52 10.04 6.74 -2.35
CA GLU A 52 9.24 6.35 -3.53
C GLU A 52 9.52 4.91 -4.00
N LYS A 53 9.88 4.02 -3.08
CA LYS A 53 10.24 2.63 -3.40
C LYS A 53 9.33 1.64 -2.71
N GLN A 54 9.18 0.48 -3.32
CA GLN A 54 8.62 -0.68 -2.64
C GLN A 54 9.63 -1.22 -1.62
N LEU A 55 9.22 -1.29 -0.35
CA LEU A 55 10.00 -1.90 0.73
C LEU A 55 9.77 -3.39 0.83
N SER A 56 8.53 -3.83 0.60
CA SER A 56 8.16 -5.24 0.75
C SER A 56 7.07 -5.61 -0.24
N LYS A 57 7.14 -6.86 -0.68
CA LYS A 57 6.15 -7.52 -1.53
C LYS A 57 5.84 -8.86 -0.90
N PHE A 58 4.60 -9.02 -0.46
CA PHE A 58 4.05 -10.29 -0.02
C PHE A 58 3.45 -10.96 -1.25
N ASP A 59 4.27 -11.80 -1.89
CA ASP A 59 3.88 -12.63 -3.02
C ASP A 59 3.62 -14.06 -2.56
N HIS A 60 2.78 -14.79 -3.28
CA HIS A 60 2.43 -16.19 -3.02
C HIS A 60 1.84 -16.48 -1.62
N VAL A 61 1.51 -15.46 -0.84
CA VAL A 61 0.76 -15.58 0.43
C VAL A 61 -0.73 -15.77 0.15
N HIS A 62 -1.25 -15.08 -0.87
CA HIS A 62 -2.62 -15.22 -1.34
C HIS A 62 -2.64 -16.00 -2.65
N THR A 63 -3.53 -16.98 -2.74
CA THR A 63 -3.79 -17.73 -3.98
C THR A 63 -4.81 -17.04 -4.89
N ASP A 64 -5.52 -16.05 -4.34
CA ASP A 64 -6.60 -15.30 -4.98
C ASP A 64 -6.43 -13.78 -4.74
N TYR A 65 -7.30 -12.97 -5.33
CA TYR A 65 -7.24 -11.52 -5.31
C TYR A 65 -7.33 -10.91 -3.91
N VAL A 66 -6.51 -9.89 -3.65
CA VAL A 66 -6.55 -9.15 -2.38
C VAL A 66 -7.62 -8.07 -2.46
N ARG A 67 -8.76 -8.32 -1.81
CA ARG A 67 -9.93 -7.42 -1.83
C ARG A 67 -9.97 -6.44 -0.66
N ALA A 68 -9.39 -6.81 0.47
CA ALA A 68 -9.40 -5.99 1.68
C ALA A 68 -8.08 -6.14 2.42
N LEU A 69 -7.70 -5.06 3.10
CA LEU A 69 -6.56 -4.99 3.99
C LEU A 69 -6.96 -4.11 5.16
N THR A 70 -6.61 -4.51 6.38
CA THR A 70 -6.80 -3.70 7.57
C THR A 70 -5.44 -3.53 8.23
N PRO A 71 -4.97 -2.30 8.48
CA PRO A 71 -3.78 -2.11 9.29
C PRO A 71 -4.08 -2.60 10.71
N GLY A 72 -3.16 -3.38 11.24
CA GLY A 72 -3.23 -4.03 12.54
C GLY A 72 -3.47 -3.03 13.66
N SER A 73 -4.15 -3.52 14.69
CA SER A 73 -4.51 -2.72 15.85
C SER A 73 -3.27 -2.12 16.51
N ALA A 74 -3.33 -0.83 16.81
CA ALA A 74 -2.29 -0.05 17.50
C ALA A 74 -1.84 -0.63 18.87
N THR A 75 -2.51 -1.68 19.36
CA THR A 75 -2.23 -2.36 20.62
C THR A 75 -1.30 -3.57 20.49
N ASN A 76 -1.00 -4.03 19.27
CA ASN A 76 -0.02 -5.10 19.05
C ASN A 76 0.99 -4.72 17.96
N PRO A 77 2.22 -4.34 18.32
CA PRO A 77 3.23 -3.89 17.36
C PRO A 77 3.73 -5.00 16.42
N HIS A 78 3.33 -6.25 16.65
CA HIS A 78 3.67 -7.40 15.79
C HIS A 78 2.59 -7.76 14.77
N LEU A 79 1.41 -7.14 14.84
CA LEU A 79 0.36 -7.29 13.84
C LEU A 79 0.35 -6.03 12.98
N LEU A 80 0.87 -6.15 11.76
CA LEU A 80 0.73 -5.15 10.72
C LEU A 80 -0.72 -4.97 10.28
#